data_AF-A0A177HCG4-F1
#
_entry.id   AF-A0A177HCG4-F1
#
_cell.length_a   1.000
_cell.length_b   1.000
_cell.length_c   1.000
_cell.angle_alpha   90.00
_cell.angle_beta   90.00
_cell.angle_gamma   90.00
#
_symmetry.space_group_name_H-M   'P 1'
#
loop_
_entity.id
_entity.type
_entity.pdbx_description
1 polymer ?
#
loop_
_entity_poly.entity_id
_entity_poly.type
_entity_poly.pdbx_seq_one_letter_code
_entity_poly.pdbx_strand_id
1 'polypeptide(L)'
;AVNKNTDEIYGERIKLDKAEAKLLVSKAESIVFSALPPAKLHEDPSNWQCKFCPYWAVCHGCKIPEVSCRTCSHVTPEKDGTWSCAKGKPAVTCAEHLYIPQIMPKDFEVVDAGDDFVEYEDQDTGEVIRNKGNSREIFAGRMQT
;
A
#
# COMPACT_ATOMS: atom_id res chain seq x y z
N ALA A 1 23.04 -19.62 -9.63
CA ALA A 1 22.72 -20.80 -8.80
C ALA A 1 23.75 -21.89 -9.12
N VAL A 2 24.20 -22.66 -8.12
CA VAL A 2 25.11 -23.81 -8.31
C VAL A 2 24.27 -25.08 -8.45
N ASN A 3 24.59 -25.90 -9.45
CA ASN A 3 24.02 -27.24 -9.57
C ASN A 3 24.57 -28.13 -8.44
N LYS A 4 23.73 -28.52 -7.49
CA LYS A 4 24.14 -29.30 -6.29
C LYS A 4 24.65 -30.71 -6.60
N ASN A 5 24.41 -31.22 -7.81
CA ASN A 5 24.83 -32.56 -8.22
C ASN A 5 26.18 -32.55 -8.97
N THR A 6 26.55 -31.43 -9.60
CA THR A 6 27.72 -31.34 -10.50
C THR A 6 28.65 -30.16 -10.18
N ASP A 7 28.31 -29.33 -9.19
CA ASP A 7 28.98 -28.07 -8.82
C ASP A 7 29.12 -27.04 -9.96
N GLU A 8 28.39 -27.22 -11.06
CA GLU A 8 28.39 -26.28 -12.18
C GLU A 8 27.69 -24.97 -11.85
N ILE A 9 28.26 -23.85 -12.33
CA ILE A 9 27.71 -22.51 -12.17
C ILE A 9 27.05 -22.09 -13.48
N TYR A 10 25.74 -21.83 -13.45
CA TYR A 10 25.03 -21.22 -14.57
C TYR A 10 25.30 -19.72 -14.63
N GLY A 11 25.64 -19.21 -15.82
CA GLY A 11 25.74 -17.78 -16.10
C GLY A 11 25.25 -17.47 -17.51
N GLU A 12 24.50 -16.39 -17.64
CA GLU A 12 24.03 -15.88 -18.93
C GLU A 12 24.18 -14.36 -19.01
N ARG A 13 24.21 -13.84 -20.24
CA ARG A 13 24.14 -12.41 -20.52
C ARG A 13 22.80 -12.11 -21.17
N ILE A 14 21.91 -11.45 -20.43
CA ILE A 14 20.62 -11.03 -20.95
C ILE A 14 20.82 -9.77 -21.81
N LYS A 15 20.40 -9.83 -23.08
CA LYS A 15 20.42 -8.67 -23.96
C LYS A 15 19.28 -7.73 -23.57
N LEU A 16 19.54 -6.42 -23.59
CA LEU A 16 18.51 -5.41 -23.36
C LEU A 16 17.46 -5.49 -24.48
N ASP A 17 16.24 -5.88 -24.12
CA ASP A 17 15.05 -5.61 -24.91
C ASP A 17 14.54 -4.21 -24.55
N LYS A 18 14.74 -3.26 -25.47
CA LYS A 18 14.34 -1.87 -25.27
C LYS A 18 12.82 -1.68 -25.22
N ALA A 19 12.07 -2.52 -25.94
CA ALA A 19 10.62 -2.43 -25.95
C ALA A 19 10.05 -2.89 -24.61
N GLU A 20 10.51 -4.03 -24.11
CA GLU A 20 10.12 -4.54 -22.79
C GLU A 20 10.52 -3.57 -21.67
N ALA A 21 11.75 -3.04 -21.71
CA ALA A 21 12.20 -2.06 -20.73
C ALA A 21 11.29 -0.82 -20.69
N LYS A 22 10.86 -0.32 -21.85
CA LYS A 22 9.94 0.83 -21.93
C LYS A 22 8.55 0.49 -21.37
N LEU A 23 8.04 -0.72 -21.63
CA LEU A 23 6.76 -1.18 -21.08
C LEU A 23 6.80 -1.26 -19.55
N LEU A 24 7.88 -1.81 -18.99
CA LEU A 24 8.05 -1.90 -17.54
C LEU A 24 8.14 -0.52 -16.86
N VAL A 25 8.84 0.44 -17.49
CA VAL A 25 8.89 1.82 -16.99
C VAL A 25 7.50 2.46 -17.03
N SER A 26 6.77 2.31 -18.14
CA SER A 26 5.41 2.86 -18.25
C SER A 26 4.44 2.25 -17.23
N LYS A 27 4.56 0.93 -16.96
CA LYS A 27 3.79 0.24 -15.92
C LYS A 27 4.15 0.75 -14.52
N ALA A 28 5.43 0.99 -14.26
CA ALA A 28 5.87 1.55 -12.98
C ALA A 28 5.27 2.95 -12.77
N GLU A 29 5.31 3.82 -13.80
CA GLU A 29 4.70 5.14 -13.74
C GLU A 29 3.20 5.08 -13.48
N SER A 30 2.48 4.18 -14.15
CA SER A 30 1.02 4.07 -13.95
C SER A 30 0.65 3.63 -12.54
N ILE A 31 1.51 2.84 -11.87
CA ILE A 31 1.29 2.40 -10.49
C ILE A 31 1.69 3.51 -9.50
N VAL A 32 2.88 4.10 -9.67
CA VAL A 32 3.43 5.09 -8.73
C VAL A 32 2.56 6.34 -8.66
N PHE A 33 2.06 6.81 -9.81
CA PHE A 33 1.27 8.06 -9.87
C PHE A 33 -0.25 7.81 -9.88
N SER A 34 -0.70 6.59 -9.56
CA SER A 34 -2.12 6.30 -9.46
C SER A 34 -2.72 6.98 -8.23
N ALA A 35 -3.88 7.63 -8.41
CA ALA A 35 -4.65 8.18 -7.30
C ALA A 35 -5.36 7.11 -6.47
N LEU A 36 -5.58 5.92 -7.06
CA LEU A 36 -6.27 4.79 -6.45
C LEU A 36 -5.33 3.59 -6.36
N PRO A 37 -5.51 2.71 -5.36
CA PRO A 37 -4.80 1.44 -5.35
C PRO A 37 -5.09 0.66 -6.64
N PRO A 38 -4.11 -0.07 -7.18
CA PRO A 38 -4.34 -0.97 -8.31
C PRO A 38 -5.43 -1.99 -8.00
N ALA A 39 -6.05 -2.53 -9.05
CA ALA A 39 -6.93 -3.67 -8.91
C ALA A 39 -6.21 -4.84 -8.20
N LYS A 40 -6.99 -5.65 -7.49
CA LYS A 40 -6.49 -6.87 -6.86
C LYS A 40 -5.87 -7.78 -7.92
N LEU A 41 -4.91 -8.60 -7.49
CA LEU A 41 -4.35 -9.65 -8.35
C LEU A 41 -5.43 -10.63 -8.81
N HIS A 42 -6.37 -10.94 -7.92
CA HIS A 42 -7.54 -11.75 -8.18
C HIS A 42 -8.64 -11.41 -7.15
N GLU A 43 -9.92 -11.58 -7.50
CA GLU A 43 -11.04 -11.28 -6.59
C GLU A 43 -11.25 -12.37 -5.53
N ASP A 44 -11.17 -13.65 -5.93
CA ASP A 44 -11.21 -14.78 -4.99
C ASP A 44 -9.97 -14.77 -4.07
N PRO A 45 -10.14 -14.57 -2.75
CA PRO A 45 -9.05 -14.56 -1.78
C PRO A 45 -8.33 -15.92 -1.66
N SER A 46 -8.98 -17.02 -2.07
CA SER A 46 -8.43 -18.39 -2.02
C SER A 46 -7.60 -18.76 -3.26
N ASN A 47 -7.49 -17.87 -4.24
CA ASN A 47 -6.74 -18.12 -5.47
C ASN A 47 -5.25 -18.42 -5.15
N TRP A 48 -4.68 -19.38 -5.87
CA TRP A 48 -3.28 -19.82 -5.69
C TRP A 48 -2.27 -18.66 -5.83
N GLN A 49 -2.58 -17.65 -6.64
CA GLN A 49 -1.74 -16.46 -6.82
C GLN A 49 -1.68 -15.59 -5.55
N CYS A 50 -2.73 -15.61 -4.73
CA CYS A 50 -2.82 -14.86 -3.49
C CYS A 50 -2.23 -15.63 -2.29
N LYS A 51 -2.16 -16.96 -2.37
CA LYS A 51 -1.80 -17.87 -1.26
C LYS A 51 -0.43 -17.59 -0.61
N PHE A 52 0.52 -17.09 -1.38
CA PHE A 52 1.88 -16.79 -0.90
C PHE A 52 2.16 -15.29 -0.79
N CYS A 53 1.15 -14.44 -0.93
CA CYS A 53 1.30 -13.00 -0.82
C CYS A 53 1.40 -12.59 0.67
N PRO A 54 2.50 -11.97 1.13
CA PRO A 54 2.64 -11.54 2.52
C PRO A 54 1.67 -10.42 2.92
N TYR A 55 1.09 -9.72 1.95
CA TYR A 55 0.13 -8.64 2.15
C TYR A 55 -1.33 -9.10 2.00
N TRP A 56 -1.59 -10.41 1.97
CA TRP A 56 -2.95 -10.96 1.84
C TRP A 56 -3.91 -10.37 2.88
N ALA A 57 -3.50 -10.24 4.13
CA ALA A 57 -4.33 -9.73 5.22
C ALA A 57 -4.71 -8.24 5.07
N VAL A 58 -3.89 -7.45 4.37
CA VAL A 58 -4.19 -6.04 4.05
C VAL A 58 -5.06 -5.96 2.79
N CYS A 59 -4.80 -6.82 1.81
CA CYS A 59 -5.54 -6.81 0.56
C CYS A 59 -6.97 -7.37 0.72
N HIS A 60 -7.11 -8.59 1.23
CA HIS A 60 -8.39 -9.32 1.33
C HIS A 60 -8.95 -9.37 2.76
N GLY A 61 -8.10 -9.22 3.78
CA GLY A 61 -8.51 -9.24 5.18
C GLY A 61 -8.81 -7.84 5.72
N CYS A 62 -8.87 -7.76 7.05
CA CYS A 62 -9.22 -6.53 7.78
C CYS A 62 -8.00 -5.83 8.41
N LYS A 63 -6.78 -6.21 8.01
CA LYS A 63 -5.55 -5.63 8.57
C LYS A 63 -5.33 -4.24 7.98
N ILE A 64 -5.19 -3.26 8.87
CA ILE A 64 -4.85 -1.88 8.47
C ILE A 64 -3.39 -1.82 8.00
N PRO A 65 -3.06 -1.05 6.95
CA PRO A 65 -1.68 -0.86 6.50
C PRO A 65 -0.81 -0.18 7.57
N GLU A 66 0.48 -0.46 7.54
CA GLU A 66 1.45 0.14 8.46
C GLU A 66 1.46 1.67 8.36
N VAL A 67 1.67 2.35 9.49
CA VAL A 67 1.73 3.81 9.53
C VAL A 67 3.01 4.32 8.84
N SER A 68 2.86 4.78 7.61
CA SER A 68 3.95 5.28 6.77
C SER A 68 3.53 6.55 6.05
N CYS A 69 4.47 7.46 5.77
CA CYS A 69 4.14 8.56 4.84
C CYS A 69 3.56 8.07 3.52
N ARG A 70 3.92 6.86 3.04
CA ARG A 70 3.38 6.27 1.80
C ARG A 70 1.91 5.84 1.88
N THR A 71 1.37 5.74 3.09
CA THR A 71 -0.04 5.42 3.37
C THR A 71 -0.82 6.65 3.78
N CYS A 72 -0.20 7.84 3.70
CA CYS A 72 -0.77 9.09 4.16
C CYS A 72 -1.49 9.84 3.03
N SER A 73 -2.70 10.34 3.28
CA SER A 73 -3.50 11.14 2.32
C SER A 73 -2.84 12.45 1.90
N HIS A 74 -1.85 12.93 2.67
CA HIS A 74 -1.14 14.16 2.35
C HIS A 74 0.13 13.95 1.51
N VAL A 75 0.53 12.70 1.28
CA VAL A 75 1.77 12.43 0.55
C VAL A 75 1.52 12.43 -0.95
N THR A 76 2.49 12.88 -1.73
CA THR A 76 2.46 12.76 -3.19
C THR A 76 3.83 12.31 -3.70
N PRO A 77 3.91 11.23 -4.50
CA PRO A 77 5.14 10.88 -5.19
C PRO A 77 5.38 11.85 -6.35
N GLU A 78 6.59 12.39 -6.42
CA GLU A 78 6.97 13.40 -7.41
C GLU A 78 7.71 12.77 -8.60
N LYS A 79 7.67 13.45 -9.75
CA LYS A 79 8.31 13.00 -11.00
C LYS A 79 9.84 12.94 -10.92
N ASP A 80 10.44 13.63 -9.96
CA ASP A 80 11.88 13.63 -9.70
C ASP A 80 12.34 12.49 -8.76
N GLY A 81 11.41 11.62 -8.36
CA GLY A 81 11.69 10.49 -7.47
C GLY A 81 11.61 10.83 -5.98
N THR A 82 11.23 12.06 -5.63
CA THR A 82 10.99 12.47 -4.25
C THR A 82 9.53 12.25 -3.83
N TRP A 83 9.24 12.51 -2.55
CA TRP A 83 7.88 12.52 -2.02
C TRP A 83 7.66 13.87 -1.34
N SER A 84 6.57 14.53 -1.66
CA SER A 84 6.16 15.79 -1.04
C SER A 84 5.01 15.55 -0.06
N CYS A 85 4.87 16.44 0.92
CA CYS A 85 3.73 16.45 1.84
C CYS A 85 2.96 17.75 1.64
N ALA A 86 1.63 17.66 1.46
CA ALA A 86 0.75 18.81 1.32
C ALA A 86 0.79 19.77 2.54
N LYS A 87 1.22 19.27 3.71
CA LYS A 87 1.43 20.06 4.93
C LYS A 87 2.83 20.69 5.05
N GLY A 88 3.68 20.56 4.03
CA GLY A 88 5.05 21.09 4.03
C GLY A 88 6.03 20.36 4.94
N LYS A 89 5.68 19.17 5.43
CA LYS A 89 6.53 18.35 6.30
C LYS A 89 7.49 17.47 5.50
N PRO A 90 8.63 17.03 6.07
CA PRO A 90 9.46 16.01 5.45
C PRO A 90 8.66 14.71 5.30
N ALA A 91 9.00 13.89 4.29
CA ALA A 91 8.40 12.57 4.03
C ALA A 91 8.86 11.51 5.04
N VAL A 92 8.68 11.81 6.33
CA VAL A 92 8.95 10.96 7.49
C VAL A 92 7.66 10.89 8.29
N THR A 93 7.26 9.69 8.71
CA THR A 93 5.98 9.44 9.38
C THR A 93 5.78 10.38 10.58
N CYS A 94 4.83 11.30 10.45
CA CYS A 94 4.54 12.32 11.46
C CYS A 94 3.25 12.01 12.24
N ALA A 95 3.01 12.72 13.33
CA ALA A 95 1.80 12.56 14.15
C ALA A 95 0.52 12.94 13.40
N GLU A 96 0.59 13.85 12.42
CA GLU A 96 -0.56 14.29 11.61
C GLU A 96 -0.83 13.36 10.41
N HIS A 97 -0.40 12.10 10.50
CA HIS A 97 -0.68 11.09 9.50
C HIS A 97 -2.21 10.85 9.43
N LEU A 98 -2.74 10.84 8.20
CA LEU A 98 -4.10 10.44 7.89
C LEU A 98 -4.05 9.32 6.87
N TYR A 99 -4.68 8.18 7.14
CA TYR A 99 -4.72 7.09 6.18
C TYR A 99 -5.39 7.50 4.88
N ILE A 100 -4.83 7.05 3.74
CA ILE A 100 -5.51 7.07 2.45
C ILE A 100 -6.77 6.21 2.60
N PRO A 101 -7.98 6.75 2.43
CA PRO A 101 -9.20 6.00 2.69
C PRO A 101 -9.32 4.71 1.86
N GLN A 102 -8.83 4.73 0.62
CA GLN A 102 -8.97 3.63 -0.34
C GLN A 102 -8.06 2.42 -0.03
N ILE A 103 -7.12 2.53 0.90
CA ILE A 103 -6.28 1.42 1.36
C ILE A 103 -6.67 0.92 2.76
N MET A 104 -7.67 1.53 3.38
CA MET A 104 -8.26 1.02 4.62
C MET A 104 -9.06 -0.26 4.32
N PRO A 105 -9.35 -1.09 5.32
CA PRO A 105 -10.19 -2.28 5.14
C PRO A 105 -11.46 -1.94 4.35
N LYS A 106 -11.86 -2.83 3.45
CA LYS A 106 -13.00 -2.61 2.55
C LYS A 106 -14.33 -2.31 3.27
N ASP A 107 -14.45 -2.79 4.52
CA ASP A 107 -15.64 -2.64 5.35
C ASP A 107 -15.61 -1.32 6.14
N PHE A 108 -14.59 -0.48 5.95
CA PHE A 108 -14.50 0.88 6.51
C PHE A 108 -15.00 1.88 5.49
N GLU A 109 -16.23 2.34 5.66
CA GLU A 109 -16.78 3.42 4.84
C GLU A 109 -16.45 4.77 5.44
N VAL A 110 -16.05 5.73 4.60
CA VAL A 110 -15.82 7.11 5.05
C VAL A 110 -17.17 7.78 5.25
N VAL A 111 -17.46 8.19 6.48
CA VAL A 111 -18.71 8.86 6.85
C VAL A 111 -18.54 10.38 7.03
N ASP A 112 -17.35 10.83 7.38
CA ASP A 112 -16.99 12.25 7.47
C ASP A 112 -15.50 12.45 7.19
N ALA A 113 -15.13 13.63 6.71
CA ALA A 113 -13.74 13.99 6.46
C ALA A 113 -13.54 15.50 6.49
N GLY A 114 -12.38 15.92 6.99
CA GLY A 114 -11.93 17.31 6.96
C GLY A 114 -10.43 17.41 6.71
N ASP A 115 -9.89 18.62 6.81
CA ASP A 115 -8.48 18.90 6.49
C ASP A 115 -7.48 18.11 7.38
N ASP A 116 -7.88 17.78 8.60
CA ASP A 116 -7.03 17.14 9.61
C ASP A 116 -7.61 15.84 10.20
N PHE A 117 -8.68 15.30 9.62
CA PHE A 117 -9.27 14.04 10.05
C PHE A 117 -9.99 13.29 8.93
N VAL A 118 -10.08 11.97 9.10
CA VAL A 118 -11.01 11.10 8.35
C VAL A 118 -11.75 10.23 9.35
N GLU A 119 -13.06 10.11 9.19
CA GLU A 119 -13.91 9.27 10.02
C GLU A 119 -14.45 8.10 9.22
N TYR A 120 -14.30 6.90 9.79
CA TYR A 120 -14.73 5.64 9.19
C TYR A 120 -15.82 5.01 10.06
N GLU A 121 -16.82 4.41 9.42
CA GLU A 121 -17.74 3.48 10.08
C GLU A 121 -17.39 2.06 9.63
N ASP A 122 -17.09 1.19 10.60
CA ASP A 122 -16.90 -0.24 10.37
C ASP A 122 -18.26 -0.90 10.13
N GLN A 123 -18.54 -1.31 8.90
CA GLN A 123 -19.82 -1.89 8.49
C GLN A 123 -20.13 -3.24 9.18
N ASP A 124 -19.11 -3.93 9.72
CA ASP A 124 -19.32 -5.18 10.45
C ASP A 124 -19.79 -4.95 11.89
N THR A 125 -19.36 -3.86 12.53
CA THR A 125 -19.56 -3.62 13.97
C THR A 125 -20.41 -2.38 14.29
N GLY A 126 -20.54 -1.45 13.33
CA GLY A 126 -21.10 -0.11 13.54
C GLY A 126 -20.19 0.82 14.34
N GLU A 127 -18.93 0.42 14.62
CA GLU A 127 -17.99 1.26 15.35
C GLU A 127 -17.52 2.42 14.46
N VAL A 128 -17.56 3.64 15.02
CA VAL A 128 -17.04 4.85 14.37
C VAL A 128 -15.62 5.12 14.83
N ILE A 129 -14.69 5.14 13.88
CA ILE A 129 -13.26 5.35 14.11
C ILE A 129 -12.85 6.65 13.44
N ARG A 130 -12.42 7.63 14.24
CA ARG A 130 -11.85 8.88 13.74
C ARG A 130 -10.33 8.83 13.70
N ASN A 131 -9.74 8.91 12.52
CA ASN A 131 -8.32 9.14 12.35
C ASN A 131 -7.99 10.63 12.45
N LYS A 132 -7.43 11.04 13.59
CA LYS A 132 -6.89 12.38 13.87
C LYS A 132 -5.77 12.29 14.89
N GLY A 133 -4.52 12.43 14.45
CA GLY A 133 -3.37 12.42 15.36
C GLY A 133 -3.08 11.06 16.01
N ASN A 134 -3.77 10.00 15.60
CA ASN A 134 -3.85 8.72 16.31
C ASN A 134 -3.68 7.48 15.41
N SER A 135 -3.04 7.62 14.24
CA SER A 135 -2.91 6.49 13.30
C SER A 135 -2.14 5.30 13.89
N ARG A 136 -1.20 5.54 14.82
CA ARG A 136 -0.45 4.46 15.48
C ARG A 136 -1.33 3.67 16.44
N GLU A 137 -2.22 4.35 17.14
CA GLU A 137 -3.20 3.78 18.06
C GLU A 137 -4.23 2.98 17.29
N ILE A 138 -4.74 3.51 16.16
CA ILE A 138 -5.65 2.80 15.25
C ILE A 138 -4.97 1.52 14.72
N PHE A 139 -3.72 1.63 14.24
CA PHE A 139 -2.96 0.50 13.75
C PHE A 139 -2.75 -0.57 14.84
N ALA A 140 -2.35 -0.16 16.06
CA ALA A 140 -2.11 -1.07 17.16
C ALA A 140 -3.40 -1.75 17.67
N GLY A 141 -4.52 -1.02 17.69
CA GLY A 141 -5.81 -1.52 18.15
C GLY A 141 -6.36 -2.66 17.30
N ARG A 142 -6.14 -2.61 15.98
CA ARG A 142 -6.64 -3.65 15.04
C ARG A 142 -5.60 -4.74 14.71
N MET A 143 -4.41 -4.70 15.31
CA MET A 143 -3.44 -5.80 15.30
C MET A 143 -3.66 -6.83 16.43
N GLN A 144 -4.66 -6.63 17.28
CA GLN A 144 -5.02 -7.59 18.33
C GLN A 144 -5.99 -8.64 17.79
N THR A 145 -5.49 -9.57 17.00
CA THR A 145 -5.88 -11.00 16.91
C THR A 145 -4.95 -11.73 15.96
#